data_AF-A0A3C1CYP6-F1
#
_entry.id   AF-A0A3C1CYP6-F1
#
_cell.length_a   1.000
_cell.length_b   1.000
_cell.length_c   1.000
_cell.angle_alpha   90.00
_cell.angle_beta   90.00
_cell.angle_gamma   90.00
#
_symmetry.space_group_name_H-M   'P 1'
#
loop_
_entity.id
_entity.type
_entity.pdbx_description
1 polymer ?
#
loop_
_entity_poly.entity_id
_entity_poly.type
_entity_poly.pdbx_seq_one_letter_code
_entity_poly.pdbx_strand_id
1 'polypeptide(L)' 'MASLSDEISSRRTFAIISHPDAGKTTLTEKLLLYTGSIQTAGSVKG' A
#
# COMPACT_ATOMS: atom_id res chain seq x y z
N MET A 1 15.74 -16.33 14.00
CA MET A 1 14.50 -15.54 14.18
C MET A 1 14.92 -14.09 14.23
N ALA A 2 14.25 -13.21 13.50
CA ALA A 2 14.56 -11.77 13.54
C ALA A 2 14.28 -11.23 14.95
N SER A 3 15.03 -10.24 15.40
CA SER A 3 14.77 -9.60 16.70
C SER A 3 13.51 -8.73 16.63
N LEU A 4 12.92 -8.42 17.79
CA LEU A 4 11.80 -7.47 17.87
C LEU A 4 12.15 -6.13 17.19
N SER A 5 13.38 -5.66 17.38
CA SER A 5 13.89 -4.43 16.77
C SER A 5 13.92 -4.50 15.25
N ASP A 6 14.31 -5.65 14.67
CA ASP A 6 14.35 -5.85 13.22
C ASP A 6 12.94 -5.82 12.62
N GLU A 7 11.98 -6.46 13.29
CA GLU A 7 10.58 -6.42 12.85
C GLU A 7 10.01 -5.00 12.91
N ILE A 8 10.27 -4.25 13.98
CA ILE A 8 9.81 -2.85 14.10
C ILE A 8 10.41 -2.00 12.99
N SER A 9 11.72 -2.14 12.73
CA SER A 9 12.44 -1.38 11.71
C SER A 9 11.92 -1.64 10.29
N SER A 10 11.40 -2.83 10.01
CA SER A 10 10.85 -3.19 8.70
C SER A 10 9.48 -2.56 8.37
N ARG A 11 8.70 -2.12 9.36
CA ARG A 11 7.33 -1.64 9.17
C ARG A 11 7.29 -0.25 8.52
N ARG A 12 6.36 -0.06 7.58
CA ARG A 12 6.09 1.23 6.93
C ARG A 12 4.58 1.48 6.94
N THR A 13 4.12 2.39 7.78
CA THR A 13 2.71 2.79 7.90
C THR A 13 2.55 4.20 7.34
N PHE A 14 1.71 4.37 6.31
CA PHE A 14 1.51 5.66 5.66
C PHE A 14 0.10 5.75 5.06
N ALA A 15 -0.30 6.96 4.67
CA ALA A 15 -1.54 7.24 3.97
C ALA A 15 -1.27 8.12 2.73
N ILE A 16 -2.14 8.00 1.72
CA ILE A 16 -2.13 8.85 0.53
C ILE A 16 -3.25 9.88 0.67
N ILE A 17 -2.91 11.16 0.69
CA ILE A 17 -3.86 12.28 0.69
C ILE A 17 -3.71 13.08 -0.60
N SER A 18 -4.83 13.46 -1.22
CA SER A 18 -4.81 14.20 -2.48
C SER A 18 -6.11 14.96 -2.70
N HIS A 19 -6.07 15.92 -3.63
CA HIS A 19 -7.28 16.52 -4.19
C HIS A 19 -8.15 15.45 -4.88
N PRO A 20 -9.49 15.66 -5.02
CA PRO A 20 -10.33 14.85 -5.89
C PRO A 20 -9.70 14.65 -7.28
N ASP A 21 -9.88 13.46 -7.85
CA ASP A 21 -9.40 13.07 -9.19
C ASP A 21 -7.88 13.09 -9.43
N ALA A 22 -7.05 13.36 -8.42
CA ALA A 22 -5.59 13.31 -8.53
C ALA A 22 -4.98 11.90 -8.69
N GLY A 23 -5.81 10.85 -8.82
CA GLY A 23 -5.34 9.49 -9.09
C GLY A 23 -4.88 8.67 -7.87
N LYS A 24 -5.27 9.04 -6.65
CA LYS A 24 -4.99 8.27 -5.41
C LYS A 24 -5.35 6.79 -5.53
N THR A 25 -6.51 6.49 -6.10
CA THR A 25 -7.01 5.11 -6.31
C THR A 25 -6.08 4.34 -7.23
N THR A 26 -5.72 4.92 -8.39
CA THR A 26 -4.78 4.33 -9.36
C THR A 26 -3.39 4.09 -8.77
N LEU A 27 -2.87 5.02 -7.96
CA LEU A 27 -1.59 4.83 -7.28
C LEU A 27 -1.65 3.68 -6.27
N THR A 28 -2.75 3.57 -5.52
CA THR A 28 -2.96 2.50 -4.54
C THR A 28 -3.01 1.13 -5.22
N GLU A 29 -3.72 1.00 -6.34
CA GLU A 29 -3.77 -0.25 -7.12
C GLU A 29 -2.38 -0.70 -7.59
N LYS A 30 -1.56 0.22 -8.09
CA LYS A 30 -0.20 -0.09 -8.55
C LYS A 30 0.71 -0.52 -7.41
N LEU A 31 0.63 0.16 -6.26
CA LEU A 31 1.41 -0.23 -5.07
C LEU A 31 1.05 -1.65 -4.63
N LEU A 32 -0.24 -1.97 -4.54
CA LEU A 32 -0.70 -3.31 -4.19
C LEU A 32 -0.28 -4.37 -5.20
N LEU A 33 -0.32 -4.06 -6.50
CA LEU A 33 0.17 -4.97 -7.54
C LEU A 33 1.67 -5.25 -7.38
N TYR A 34 2.50 -4.22 -7.18
CA TYR A 34 3.94 -4.37 -7.03
C TYR A 34 4.35 -5.10 -5.75
N THR A 35 3.55 -5.03 -4.69
CA THR A 35 3.76 -5.81 -3.46
C THR A 35 3.16 -7.21 -3.52
N GLY A 36 2.67 -7.65 -4.68
CA GLY A 36 2.06 -8.98 -4.87
C GLY A 36 0.65 -9.13 -4.26
N SER A 37 0.03 -8.03 -3.81
CA SER A 37 -1.33 -7.99 -3.25
C SER A 37 -2.40 -7.85 -4.34
N ILE A 38 -2.42 -8.80 -5.27
CA ILE A 38 -3.24 -8.76 -6.51
C ILE A 38 -4.75 -8.65 -6.22
N GLN A 39 -5.26 -9.46 -5.28
CA GLN A 39 -6.70 -9.49 -4.94
C GLN A 39 -7.17 -8.16 -4.33
N THR A 40 -6.34 -7.57 -3.47
CA THR A 40 -6.62 -6.27 -2.86
C THR A 40 -6.57 -5.17 -3.92
N ALA A 41 -5.59 -5.20 -4.84
CA ALA A 41 -5.48 -4.24 -5.93
C ALA A 41 -6.75 -4.20 -6.81
N GLY A 42 -7.32 -5.35 -7.17
CA GLY A 42 -8.54 -5.41 -7.98
C GLY A 42 -9.81 -4.88 -7.28
N SER A 43 -9.81 -4.85 -5.95
CA SER A 43 -10.98 -4.43 -5.14
C SER A 43 -11.00 -2.93 -4.81
N VAL A 44 -9.93 -2.18 -5.13
CA VAL A 44 -9.84 -0.74 -4.83
C VAL A 44 -10.73 0.11 -5.77
N LYS A 45 -11.24 -0.46 -6.86
CA LYS A 45 -12.31 0.14 -7.69
C LYS A 45 -13.67 -0.07 -7.02
N GLY A 46 -13.94 0.69 -5.96
CA GLY A 46 -15.23 0.79 -5.28
C GLY A 46 -15.54 2.22 -4.92
#